data_AF-A0A3N2NAK1-F1
#
_entry.id   AF-A0A3N2NAK1-F1
#
_cell.length_a   1.000
_cell.length_b   1.000
_cell.length_c   1.000
_cell.angle_alpha   90.00
_cell.angle_beta   90.00
_cell.angle_gamma   90.00
#
_symmetry.space_group_name_H-M   'P 1'
#
loop_
_entity.id
_entity.type
_entity.pdbx_description
1 polymer ?
#
loop_
_entity_poly.entity_id
_entity_poly.type
_entity_poly.pdbx_seq_one_letter_code
_entity_poly.pdbx_strand_id
1 'polypeptide(L)'
;MILLLYSERKRIEIGITEIQSEMEPDFWNVLARKSDVINGWTYGCMRVRNTTKTRENFAKIESEYDSLTSYRIRSLTRFTNYVEEGDFFYIFNKAHVELAEQLTALEVLKQNRTNQLNWIMTHNHYFNLFSRLSFEFDVIAFGINGVEETIGELNKDLRTCRFCNKSGRERFRHVSHAIPEAIGNKQLICAEECDECNEKLKEIEENFVHLMDFRRAMYKVRRKDKSYCTTVNGENYTISPDDEGNPILYIKQSTVTDGKSDKYLIKFNHTHPVVDQDIYRALVKIAIDLMPAEKLGYFKDTIKWIRGETDYPIHDALPSVLFKCLPNKDMHEQPMVYLLFRKSDSDNWPYCTALLHTTDVIYQYVIPYATNDNGRYKYDSELEIYRKKMEQYFGGDWEYQQYFSWWYSYIWNYWEVPRNQPNIHILPDSDSIFIQKKGLTDDEDKEYEYNMFEISDFSYKNLHINEERALIRRLAGQINPGERCIMTLAHFSISINIKNGTGNAFFKSKINLNKSTENLSTTIDFCITDMMRIINNPKFVTGDTFGNLIYNIWRMMSQEIDSRIGQKLGIANQFAFLSGITPYSIISHAIVDLIMPNGCIVKTSFKSLVE
;
A
#
# COMPACT_ATOMS: atom_id res chain seq x y z
N MET A 1 32.88 10.12 14.03
CA MET A 1 31.62 10.87 14.17
C MET A 1 30.82 10.75 12.88
N ILE A 2 29.53 10.48 12.95
CA ILE A 2 28.65 10.55 11.77
C ILE A 2 27.65 11.68 12.01
N LEU A 3 27.62 12.64 11.10
CA LEU A 3 26.69 13.76 11.13
C LEU A 3 25.53 13.52 10.17
N LEU A 4 24.31 13.77 10.63
CA LEU A 4 23.11 13.79 9.79
C LEU A 4 22.65 15.24 9.65
N LEU A 5 22.43 15.72 8.43
CA LEU A 5 21.98 17.09 8.18
C LEU A 5 20.67 17.08 7.41
N TYR A 6 19.61 17.62 8.01
CA TYR A 6 18.26 17.65 7.43
C TYR A 6 17.81 19.07 7.17
N SER A 7 17.48 19.37 5.92
CA SER A 7 16.70 20.53 5.51
C SER A 7 15.40 20.06 4.86
N GLU A 8 14.53 21.02 4.55
CA GLU A 8 13.27 20.77 3.83
C GLU A 8 13.51 20.03 2.51
N ARG A 9 14.54 20.43 1.74
CA ARG A 9 14.80 19.90 0.40
C ARG A 9 15.86 18.81 0.35
N LYS A 10 16.68 18.66 1.37
CA LYS A 10 17.87 17.79 1.30
C LYS A 10 18.21 17.17 2.63
N ARG A 11 18.55 15.89 2.59
CA ARG A 11 19.08 15.13 3.72
C ARG A 11 20.39 14.50 3.30
N ILE A 12 21.43 14.60 4.14
CA ILE A 12 22.74 14.01 3.87
C ILE A 12 23.32 13.39 5.13
N GLU A 13 24.19 12.39 4.93
CA GLU A 13 25.05 11.81 5.95
C GLU A 13 26.52 12.17 5.67
N ILE A 14 27.25 12.61 6.69
CA ILE A 14 28.69 12.89 6.62
C ILE A 14 29.39 11.99 7.64
N GLY A 15 30.01 10.91 7.18
CA GLY A 15 30.81 10.04 8.03
C GLY A 15 32.25 10.52 8.15
N ILE A 16 32.70 10.92 9.33
CA ILE A 16 34.07 11.37 9.63
C ILE A 16 34.77 10.29 10.46
N THR A 17 35.70 9.58 9.83
CA THR A 17 36.36 8.37 10.37
C THR A 17 37.68 8.66 11.09
N GLU A 18 38.40 9.72 10.70
CA GLU A 18 39.74 10.04 11.23
C GLU A 18 39.70 11.24 12.18
N ILE A 19 40.33 11.09 13.35
CA ILE A 19 40.51 12.08 14.43
C ILE A 19 39.21 12.57 15.07
N GLN A 20 38.48 11.63 15.70
CA GLN A 20 37.26 11.94 16.46
C GLN A 20 37.54 12.75 17.75
N SER A 21 38.70 12.57 18.40
CA SER A 21 38.91 13.08 19.77
C SER A 21 39.17 14.58 19.88
N GLU A 22 39.80 15.22 18.89
CA GLU A 22 40.14 16.65 18.92
C GLU A 22 39.14 17.52 18.16
N MET A 23 38.68 17.04 16.99
CA MET A 23 37.76 17.79 16.12
C MET A 23 36.34 17.84 16.68
N GLU A 24 35.80 16.73 17.22
CA GLU A 24 34.39 16.67 17.62
C GLU A 24 34.03 17.70 18.71
N PRO A 25 34.81 17.86 19.81
CA PRO A 25 34.56 18.91 20.79
C PRO A 25 34.66 20.32 20.19
N ASP A 26 35.63 20.58 19.31
CA ASP A 26 35.78 21.89 18.67
C ASP A 26 34.63 22.18 17.70
N PHE A 27 34.23 21.21 16.87
CA PHE A 27 33.08 21.30 15.98
C PHE A 27 31.81 21.70 16.72
N TRP A 28 31.46 20.97 17.79
CA TRP A 28 30.27 21.27 18.57
C TRP A 28 30.39 22.58 19.34
N ASN A 29 31.58 22.97 19.79
CA ASN A 29 31.83 24.28 20.39
C ASN A 29 31.64 25.43 19.39
N VAL A 30 32.18 25.30 18.18
CA VAL A 30 31.98 26.29 17.10
C VAL A 30 30.51 26.37 16.74
N LEU A 31 29.82 25.24 16.61
CA LEU A 31 28.39 25.22 16.32
C LEU A 31 27.60 25.93 17.41
N ALA A 32 27.76 25.52 18.67
CA ALA A 32 26.96 26.01 19.79
C ALA A 32 27.26 27.47 20.17
N ARG A 33 28.51 27.94 20.03
CA ARG A 33 28.92 29.27 20.52
C ARG A 33 29.14 30.30 19.42
N LYS A 34 29.43 29.87 18.19
CA LYS A 34 29.81 30.77 17.11
C LYS A 34 28.78 30.83 15.98
N SER A 35 27.96 29.81 15.76
CA SER A 35 26.92 29.80 14.72
C SER A 35 25.55 30.23 15.25
N ASP A 36 24.58 30.47 14.36
CA ASP A 36 23.24 30.93 14.74
C ASP A 36 22.33 29.74 15.08
N VAL A 37 22.63 29.09 16.20
CA VAL A 37 21.83 28.00 16.77
C VAL A 37 20.58 28.58 17.42
N ILE A 38 19.42 28.04 17.04
CA ILE A 38 18.12 28.47 17.59
C ILE A 38 17.76 27.64 18.81
N ASN A 39 18.04 26.34 18.76
CA ASN A 39 17.86 25.45 19.89
C ASN A 39 18.75 24.20 19.78
N GLY A 40 19.18 23.68 20.92
CA GLY A 40 19.80 22.36 21.08
C GLY A 40 19.09 21.63 22.21
N TRP A 41 18.39 20.55 21.89
CA TRP A 41 17.54 19.83 22.85
C TRP A 41 18.32 18.76 23.62
N THR A 42 19.36 18.21 22.99
CA THR A 42 20.26 17.17 23.50
C THR A 42 21.69 17.37 22.97
N TYR A 43 22.68 16.67 23.52
CA TYR A 43 24.06 16.68 22.98
C TYR A 43 24.16 16.20 21.52
N GLY A 44 23.09 15.61 20.96
CA GLY A 44 23.06 15.03 19.63
C GLY A 44 22.15 15.72 18.62
N CYS A 45 21.46 16.82 18.95
CA CYS A 45 20.48 17.48 18.06
C CYS A 45 20.56 19.00 18.16
N MET A 46 20.88 19.67 17.03
CA MET A 46 20.90 21.14 16.95
C MET A 46 20.11 21.64 15.75
N ARG A 47 19.26 22.64 15.98
CA ARG A 47 18.56 23.39 14.94
C ARG A 47 19.30 24.69 14.66
N VAL A 48 19.74 24.87 13.42
CA VAL A 48 20.63 25.94 13.01
C VAL A 48 19.94 26.82 11.97
N ARG A 49 20.08 28.15 12.09
CA ARG A 49 19.70 29.09 11.03
C ARG A 49 20.85 29.19 10.03
N ASN A 50 20.54 29.01 8.75
CA ASN A 50 21.50 29.23 7.68
C ASN A 50 21.68 30.73 7.45
N THR A 51 22.71 31.31 8.07
CA THR A 51 23.07 32.72 7.91
C THR A 51 24.47 32.84 7.32
N THR A 52 24.85 34.02 6.83
CA THR A 52 26.25 34.31 6.46
C THR A 52 27.22 33.93 7.57
N LYS A 53 26.90 34.22 8.84
CA LYS A 53 27.72 33.87 10.00
C LYS A 53 27.87 32.35 10.19
N THR A 54 26.78 31.59 10.06
CA THR A 54 26.83 30.11 10.08
C THR A 54 27.70 29.58 8.95
N ARG A 55 27.54 30.09 7.72
CA ARG A 55 28.30 29.66 6.54
C ARG A 55 29.80 29.96 6.67
N GLU A 56 30.17 31.15 7.16
CA GLU A 56 31.56 31.51 7.42
C GLU A 56 32.23 30.61 8.47
N ASN A 57 31.52 30.23 9.53
CA ASN A 57 32.07 29.32 10.53
C ASN A 57 32.24 27.89 9.99
N PHE A 58 31.31 27.43 9.15
CA PHE A 58 31.45 26.12 8.51
C PHE A 58 32.61 26.10 7.52
N ALA A 59 32.82 27.20 6.78
CA ALA A 59 33.99 27.34 5.92
C ALA A 59 35.31 27.35 6.70
N LYS A 60 35.34 27.94 7.91
CA LYS A 60 36.51 27.88 8.82
C LYS A 60 36.79 26.46 9.27
N ILE A 61 35.78 25.75 9.78
CA ILE A 61 35.88 24.33 10.16
C ILE A 61 36.37 23.50 8.97
N GLU A 62 35.78 23.71 7.79
CA GLU A 62 36.21 23.03 6.57
C GLU A 62 37.68 23.30 6.31
N SER A 63 38.14 24.55 6.30
CA SER A 63 39.55 24.87 6.04
C SER A 63 40.54 24.26 7.05
N GLU A 64 40.12 24.09 8.30
CA GLU A 64 40.95 23.57 9.39
C GLU A 64 41.05 22.04 9.36
N TYR A 65 39.93 21.36 9.06
CA TYR A 65 39.82 19.90 9.16
C TYR A 65 39.68 19.20 7.79
N ASP A 66 39.85 19.91 6.67
CA ASP A 66 39.61 19.39 5.33
C ASP A 66 40.41 18.12 5.04
N SER A 67 41.74 18.19 5.17
CA SER A 67 42.65 17.06 4.95
C SER A 67 42.46 15.98 6.00
N LEU A 68 42.20 16.36 7.24
CA LEU A 68 42.04 15.43 8.39
C LEU A 68 40.77 14.59 8.29
N THR A 69 39.74 15.08 7.60
CA THR A 69 38.47 14.36 7.40
C THR A 69 38.41 13.64 6.06
N SER A 70 39.54 13.45 5.37
CA SER A 70 39.59 12.93 4.00
C SER A 70 38.64 13.70 3.06
N TYR A 71 38.59 15.03 3.21
CA TYR A 71 37.76 15.98 2.45
C TYR A 71 36.24 15.78 2.59
N ARG A 72 35.79 14.92 3.51
CA ARG A 72 34.36 14.65 3.69
C ARG A 72 33.63 15.84 4.30
N ILE A 73 34.31 16.64 5.11
CA ILE A 73 33.74 17.84 5.76
C ILE A 73 33.28 18.90 4.75
N ARG A 74 33.82 18.94 3.52
CA ARG A 74 33.35 19.82 2.42
C ARG A 74 31.87 19.66 2.09
N SER A 75 31.28 18.52 2.46
CA SER A 75 29.85 18.27 2.31
C SER A 75 29.00 19.21 3.18
N LEU A 76 29.56 19.74 4.27
CA LEU A 76 28.93 20.70 5.16
C LEU A 76 28.63 22.03 4.45
N THR A 77 29.65 22.64 3.82
CA THR A 77 29.48 23.89 3.08
C THR A 77 28.68 23.68 1.80
N ARG A 78 28.87 22.54 1.12
CA ARG A 78 27.99 22.17 -0.02
C ARG A 78 26.53 22.10 0.41
N PHE A 79 26.23 21.52 1.57
CA PHE A 79 24.87 21.44 2.10
C PHE A 79 24.27 22.81 2.41
N THR A 80 24.99 23.69 3.10
CA THR A 80 24.46 25.02 3.45
C THR A 80 24.22 25.91 2.22
N ASN A 81 24.89 25.64 1.10
CA ASN A 81 24.59 26.28 -0.19
C ASN A 81 23.27 25.80 -0.82
N TYR A 82 22.74 24.63 -0.45
CA TYR A 82 21.40 24.18 -0.88
C TYR A 82 20.27 24.72 0.01
N VAL A 83 20.59 25.25 1.18
CA VAL A 83 19.62 25.84 2.12
C VAL A 83 19.56 27.34 1.84
N GLU A 84 18.37 27.94 1.79
CA GLU A 84 18.27 29.37 1.49
C GLU A 84 18.75 30.22 2.69
N GLU A 85 19.13 31.47 2.45
CA GLU A 85 19.56 32.37 3.54
C GLU A 85 18.36 32.68 4.45
N GLY A 86 18.54 32.49 5.76
CA GLY A 86 17.52 32.71 6.78
C GLY A 86 16.71 31.46 7.15
N ASP A 87 16.75 30.41 6.33
CA ASP A 87 16.10 29.11 6.57
C ASP A 87 16.76 28.32 7.69
N PHE A 88 16.12 27.21 8.05
CA PHE A 88 16.55 26.34 9.12
C PHE A 88 16.89 24.94 8.62
N PHE A 89 17.84 24.30 9.29
CA PHE A 89 18.15 22.89 9.13
C PHE A 89 18.52 22.29 10.49
N TYR A 90 18.51 20.96 10.56
CA TYR A 90 18.96 20.21 11.72
C TYR A 90 20.30 19.57 11.45
N ILE A 91 21.13 19.48 12.49
CA ILE A 91 22.36 18.68 12.52
C ILE A 91 22.24 17.71 13.68
N PHE A 92 22.49 16.45 13.41
CA PHE A 92 22.50 15.41 14.43
C PHE A 92 23.84 14.69 14.52
N ASN A 93 24.18 14.26 15.72
CA ASN A 93 25.17 13.21 15.92
C ASN A 93 24.46 11.85 15.85
N LYS A 94 24.72 11.06 14.81
CA LYS A 94 24.05 9.75 14.59
C LYS A 94 24.19 8.80 15.79
N ALA A 95 25.28 8.92 16.56
CA ALA A 95 25.51 8.07 17.73
C ALA A 95 24.69 8.47 18.97
N HIS A 96 24.08 9.65 18.98
CA HIS A 96 23.40 10.22 20.15
C HIS A 96 21.97 10.67 19.89
N VAL A 97 21.54 10.69 18.63
CA VAL A 97 20.18 11.11 18.26
C VAL A 97 19.21 9.94 18.34
N GLU A 98 18.07 10.17 18.99
CA GLU A 98 16.98 9.19 19.00
C GLU A 98 16.11 9.30 17.74
N LEU A 99 15.48 8.20 17.33
CA LEU A 99 14.60 8.19 16.15
C LEU A 99 13.45 9.20 16.29
N ALA A 100 12.88 9.35 17.49
CA ALA A 100 11.82 10.32 17.75
C ALA A 100 12.26 11.77 17.45
N GLU A 101 13.52 12.13 17.75
CA GLU A 101 14.06 13.46 17.43
C GLU A 101 14.20 13.66 15.91
N GLN A 102 14.67 12.64 15.19
CA GLN A 102 14.81 12.68 13.73
C GLN A 102 13.45 12.84 13.04
N LEU A 103 12.46 12.01 13.40
CA LEU A 103 11.10 12.08 12.84
C LEU A 103 10.43 13.43 13.17
N THR A 104 10.63 13.93 14.39
CA THR A 104 10.15 15.27 14.78
C THR A 104 10.74 16.35 13.89
N ALA A 105 12.04 16.28 13.60
CA ALA A 105 12.68 17.26 12.74
C ALA A 105 12.13 17.22 11.31
N LEU A 106 11.86 16.04 10.75
CA LEU A 106 11.23 15.92 9.43
C LEU A 106 9.85 16.60 9.41
N GLU A 107 9.03 16.38 10.43
CA GLU A 107 7.71 17.02 10.52
C GLU A 107 7.79 18.53 10.74
N VAL A 108 8.77 19.01 11.52
CA VAL A 108 9.00 20.46 11.70
C VAL A 108 9.49 21.12 10.41
N LEU A 109 10.35 20.43 9.64
CA LEU A 109 10.89 20.94 8.37
C LEU A 109 9.83 21.07 7.27
N LYS A 110 8.76 20.27 7.32
CA LYS A 110 7.59 20.40 6.43
C LYS A 110 6.75 21.66 6.72
N GLN A 111 6.95 22.32 7.86
CA GLN A 111 6.13 23.46 8.27
C GLN A 111 6.74 24.82 7.88
N ASN A 112 5.86 25.69 7.38
CA ASN A 112 6.13 26.95 6.68
C ASN A 112 7.13 27.89 7.37
N ARG A 113 8.08 28.43 6.58
CA ARG A 113 9.28 29.21 7.00
C ARG A 113 9.00 30.52 7.74
N THR A 114 7.79 31.04 7.71
CA THR A 114 7.48 32.45 7.96
C THR A 114 6.83 32.77 9.31
N ASN A 115 6.47 31.79 10.15
CA ASN A 115 5.80 32.07 11.44
C ASN A 115 6.54 31.52 12.67
N GLN A 116 7.43 32.35 13.24
CA GLN A 116 8.35 31.98 14.34
C GLN A 116 7.68 31.49 15.64
N LEU A 117 6.41 31.82 15.89
CA LEU A 117 5.68 31.44 17.11
C LEU A 117 5.14 29.99 17.10
N ASN A 118 5.16 29.29 15.96
CA ASN A 118 4.47 28.00 15.79
C ASN A 118 5.37 26.77 15.99
N TRP A 119 6.68 26.88 15.69
CA TRP A 119 7.52 25.68 15.58
C TRP A 119 7.75 24.94 16.91
N ILE A 120 7.79 25.62 18.07
CA ILE A 120 7.98 24.95 19.38
C ILE A 120 6.77 24.08 19.69
N MET A 121 5.57 24.56 19.39
CA MET A 121 4.34 23.79 19.57
C MET A 121 4.34 22.56 18.66
N THR A 122 4.72 22.74 17.39
CA THR A 122 4.90 21.64 16.43
C THR A 122 5.93 20.63 16.91
N HIS A 123 7.10 21.09 17.32
CA HIS A 123 8.16 20.23 17.84
C HIS A 123 7.66 19.44 19.05
N ASN A 124 7.10 20.11 20.06
CA ASN A 124 6.59 19.45 21.25
C ASN A 124 5.47 18.46 20.92
N HIS A 125 4.58 18.80 19.97
CA HIS A 125 3.51 17.89 19.54
C HIS A 125 4.09 16.60 18.94
N TYR A 126 4.94 16.71 17.91
CA TYR A 126 5.49 15.55 17.23
C TYR A 126 6.51 14.78 18.07
N PHE A 127 7.31 15.48 18.87
CA PHE A 127 8.24 14.82 19.80
C PHE A 127 7.48 13.96 20.81
N ASN A 128 6.41 14.49 21.42
CA ASN A 128 5.55 13.69 22.30
C ASN A 128 4.89 12.53 21.57
N LEU A 129 4.44 12.75 20.33
CA LEU A 129 3.80 11.72 19.50
C LEU A 129 4.75 10.55 19.21
N PHE A 130 5.93 10.85 18.67
CA PHE A 130 6.93 9.84 18.32
C PHE A 130 7.61 9.22 19.54
N SER A 131 7.73 9.95 20.66
CA SER A 131 8.18 9.38 21.93
C SER A 131 7.18 8.35 22.47
N ARG A 132 5.87 8.65 22.39
CA ARG A 132 4.81 7.68 22.77
C ARG A 132 4.79 6.46 21.85
N LEU A 133 4.91 6.68 20.55
CA LEU A 133 5.05 5.59 19.59
C LEU A 133 6.26 4.71 19.92
N SER A 134 7.41 5.32 20.20
CA SER A 134 8.65 4.61 20.57
C SER A 134 8.59 3.96 21.95
N PHE A 135 7.67 4.40 22.83
CA PHE A 135 7.42 3.74 24.11
C PHE A 135 6.65 2.43 23.91
N GLU A 136 5.62 2.44 23.06
CA GLU A 136 4.74 1.29 22.83
C GLU A 136 5.32 0.29 21.81
N PHE A 137 6.11 0.77 20.86
CA PHE A 137 6.70 -0.03 19.79
C PHE A 137 8.23 0.06 19.77
N ASP A 138 8.86 -1.01 19.30
CA ASP A 138 10.22 -1.01 18.80
C ASP A 138 10.15 -0.58 17.32
N VAL A 139 10.45 0.69 17.08
CA VAL A 139 10.27 1.37 15.78
C VAL A 139 11.59 1.38 15.04
N ILE A 140 11.58 0.81 13.83
CA ILE A 140 12.73 0.83 12.92
C ILE A 140 12.32 1.58 11.67
N ALA A 141 13.10 2.59 11.28
CA ALA A 141 12.81 3.44 10.14
C ALA A 141 13.93 3.37 9.10
N PHE A 142 13.55 3.23 7.84
CA PHE A 142 14.44 3.14 6.68
C PHE A 142 14.15 4.26 5.68
N GLY A 143 15.20 4.77 5.03
CA GLY A 143 15.08 5.79 3.97
C GLY A 143 14.84 7.21 4.48
N ILE A 144 14.81 7.41 5.80
CA ILE A 144 14.60 8.73 6.42
C ILE A 144 15.81 9.65 6.25
N ASN A 145 17.01 9.08 6.12
CA ASN A 145 18.27 9.82 6.09
C ASN A 145 18.60 10.41 4.70
N GLY A 146 17.88 9.98 3.66
CA GLY A 146 18.11 10.41 2.28
C GLY A 146 19.41 9.88 1.67
N VAL A 147 19.94 8.77 2.20
CA VAL A 147 21.15 8.09 1.71
C VAL A 147 20.83 6.63 1.41
N GLU A 148 21.68 5.99 0.60
CA GLU A 148 21.59 4.55 0.38
C GLU A 148 21.87 3.79 1.68
N GLU A 149 20.97 2.86 1.99
CA GLU A 149 20.99 1.97 3.14
C GLU A 149 20.96 0.54 2.61
N THR A 150 22.04 -0.21 2.85
CA THR A 150 22.09 -1.65 2.57
C THR A 150 21.79 -2.42 3.86
N ILE A 151 20.74 -3.23 3.83
CA ILE A 151 20.25 -4.03 4.96
C ILE A 151 20.80 -5.45 4.85
N GLY A 152 21.29 -5.99 5.97
CA GLY A 152 21.79 -7.37 6.08
C GLY A 152 23.32 -7.49 6.05
N GLU A 153 23.82 -8.71 5.94
CA GLU A 153 25.25 -9.02 5.91
C GLU A 153 25.95 -8.50 4.63
N LEU A 154 26.90 -7.58 4.80
CA LEU A 154 27.62 -6.96 3.70
C LEU A 154 28.64 -7.92 3.07
N ASN A 155 29.27 -8.77 3.87
CA ASN A 155 30.22 -9.77 3.39
C ASN A 155 29.49 -10.92 2.68
N LYS A 156 29.61 -10.96 1.35
CA LYS A 156 28.96 -11.98 0.50
C LYS A 156 29.22 -13.43 0.93
N ASP A 157 30.38 -13.70 1.55
CA ASP A 157 30.75 -15.04 2.00
C ASP A 157 30.00 -15.49 3.27
N LEU A 158 29.40 -14.54 4.00
CA LEU A 158 28.62 -14.78 5.24
C LEU A 158 27.10 -14.69 5.02
N ARG A 159 26.67 -14.22 3.85
CA ARG A 159 25.24 -14.01 3.54
C ARG A 159 24.45 -15.30 3.57
N THR A 160 23.27 -15.20 4.16
CA THR A 160 22.25 -16.26 4.13
C THR A 160 20.94 -15.67 3.63
N CYS A 161 20.34 -16.29 2.61
CA CYS A 161 19.13 -15.73 1.99
C CYS A 161 17.96 -15.72 2.98
N ARG A 162 17.30 -14.59 3.15
CA ARG A 162 16.20 -14.38 4.09
C ARG A 162 14.93 -15.18 3.74
N PHE A 163 14.77 -15.53 2.46
CA PHE A 163 13.59 -16.24 1.96
C PHE A 163 13.77 -17.76 1.91
N CYS A 164 14.93 -18.24 1.44
CA CYS A 164 15.19 -19.68 1.28
C CYS A 164 16.22 -20.27 2.25
N ASN A 165 16.83 -19.46 3.12
CA ASN A 165 17.87 -19.84 4.08
C ASN A 165 19.10 -20.53 3.47
N LYS A 166 19.32 -20.38 2.15
CA LYS A 166 20.52 -20.88 1.48
C LYS A 166 21.62 -19.81 1.53
N SER A 167 22.83 -20.23 1.83
CA SER A 167 24.05 -19.42 1.81
C SER A 167 24.89 -19.72 0.55
N GLY A 168 25.93 -18.93 0.30
CA GLY A 168 26.85 -19.11 -0.83
C GLY A 168 26.98 -17.84 -1.67
N ARG A 169 28.20 -17.31 -1.79
CA ARG A 169 28.52 -16.05 -2.47
C ARG A 169 28.03 -15.99 -3.91
N GLU A 170 28.06 -17.13 -4.61
CA GLU A 170 27.62 -17.28 -6.00
C GLU A 170 26.12 -17.04 -6.20
N ARG A 171 25.34 -17.02 -5.12
CA ARG A 171 23.90 -16.78 -5.13
C ARG A 171 23.53 -15.30 -4.93
N PHE A 172 24.50 -14.43 -4.65
CA PHE A 172 24.31 -13.01 -4.39
C PHE A 172 25.10 -12.16 -5.39
N ARG A 173 24.88 -12.42 -6.69
CA ARG A 173 25.59 -11.72 -7.76
C ARG A 173 24.95 -10.37 -8.04
N HIS A 174 23.63 -10.33 -8.05
CA HIS A 174 22.85 -9.12 -8.30
C HIS A 174 22.66 -8.30 -7.03
N VAL A 175 22.38 -7.01 -7.22
CA VAL A 175 21.92 -6.12 -6.15
C VAL A 175 20.41 -6.25 -6.09
N SER A 176 19.90 -6.79 -4.99
CA SER A 176 18.46 -6.89 -4.76
C SER A 176 17.96 -5.66 -4.04
N HIS A 177 16.99 -4.97 -4.65
CA HIS A 177 16.36 -3.81 -4.02
C HIS A 177 15.24 -4.30 -3.11
N ALA A 178 15.19 -3.80 -1.88
CA ALA A 178 14.14 -4.18 -0.93
C ALA A 178 12.75 -3.69 -1.39
N ILE A 179 12.74 -2.62 -2.18
CA ILE A 179 11.55 -2.05 -2.81
C ILE A 179 11.85 -1.97 -4.31
N PRO A 180 10.92 -2.37 -5.20
CA PRO A 180 11.14 -2.26 -6.64
C PRO A 180 11.54 -0.84 -7.03
N GLU A 181 12.66 -0.69 -7.74
CA GLU A 181 13.11 0.64 -8.16
C GLU A 181 12.07 1.36 -9.03
N ALA A 182 11.24 0.57 -9.72
CA ALA A 182 10.12 1.03 -10.51
C ALA A 182 9.20 1.98 -9.73
N ILE A 183 9.02 1.78 -8.43
CA ILE A 183 8.20 2.66 -7.59
C ILE A 183 9.01 3.79 -6.91
N GLY A 184 10.24 4.05 -7.38
CA GLY A 184 11.07 5.19 -7.00
C GLY A 184 12.21 4.89 -6.03
N ASN A 185 12.40 3.64 -5.61
CA ASN A 185 13.45 3.26 -4.68
C ASN A 185 14.85 3.36 -5.30
N LYS A 186 15.73 4.14 -4.70
CA LYS A 186 17.18 4.15 -5.00
C LYS A 186 18.06 3.95 -3.77
N GLN A 187 17.43 3.81 -2.61
CA GLN A 187 18.12 3.93 -1.34
C GLN A 187 18.12 2.61 -0.58
N LEU A 188 17.05 1.81 -0.67
CA LEU A 188 16.86 0.65 0.18
C LEU A 188 17.26 -0.63 -0.55
N ILE A 189 18.40 -1.20 -0.15
CA ILE A 189 18.99 -2.40 -0.75
C ILE A 189 18.96 -3.56 0.25
N CYS A 190 18.55 -4.74 -0.20
CA CYS A 190 18.63 -5.99 0.57
C CYS A 190 19.87 -6.77 0.17
N ALA A 191 20.85 -6.89 1.07
CA ALA A 191 22.06 -7.67 0.80
C ALA A 191 21.81 -9.18 0.79
N GLU A 192 20.76 -9.63 1.48
CA GLU A 192 20.50 -11.04 1.81
C GLU A 192 19.26 -11.60 1.09
N GLU A 193 18.90 -11.05 -0.06
CA GLU A 193 18.04 -11.72 -1.04
C GLU A 193 18.92 -12.35 -2.13
N CYS A 194 18.80 -13.66 -2.34
CA CYS A 194 19.60 -14.34 -3.37
C CYS A 194 18.96 -14.22 -4.75
N ASP A 195 19.77 -14.29 -5.81
CA ASP A 195 19.37 -14.18 -7.22
C ASP A 195 18.15 -15.07 -7.56
N GLU A 196 18.10 -16.31 -7.04
CA GLU A 196 16.99 -17.26 -7.28
C GLU A 196 15.67 -16.80 -6.63
N CYS A 197 15.73 -16.20 -5.44
CA CYS A 197 14.55 -15.69 -4.75
C CYS A 197 14.07 -14.39 -5.39
N ASN A 198 15.01 -13.49 -5.72
CA ASN A 198 14.73 -12.26 -6.45
C ASN A 198 13.95 -12.55 -7.74
N GLU A 199 14.41 -13.51 -8.55
CA GLU A 199 13.71 -13.89 -9.79
C GLU A 199 12.33 -14.50 -9.52
N LYS A 200 12.22 -15.39 -8.52
CA LYS A 200 10.94 -16.04 -8.19
C LYS A 200 9.90 -15.07 -7.63
N LEU A 201 10.32 -14.03 -6.93
CA LEU A 201 9.44 -13.06 -6.30
C LEU A 201 9.15 -11.85 -7.20
N LYS A 202 9.79 -11.77 -8.38
CA LYS A 202 9.53 -10.71 -9.36
C LYS A 202 8.05 -10.61 -9.75
N GLU A 203 7.37 -11.74 -9.96
CA GLU A 203 5.95 -11.76 -10.32
C GLU A 203 5.08 -11.09 -9.24
N ILE A 204 5.33 -11.34 -7.96
CA ILE A 204 4.55 -10.70 -6.90
C ILE A 204 4.84 -9.19 -6.83
N GLU A 205 6.09 -8.77 -7.02
CA GLU A 205 6.47 -7.36 -7.06
C GLU A 205 5.82 -6.60 -8.23
N GLU A 206 5.73 -7.23 -9.40
CA GLU A 206 5.10 -6.66 -10.60
C GLU A 206 3.62 -6.32 -10.34
N ASN A 207 2.90 -7.09 -9.53
CA ASN A 207 1.52 -6.77 -9.16
C ASN A 207 1.40 -5.45 -8.41
N PHE A 208 2.32 -5.18 -7.46
CA PHE A 208 2.36 -3.89 -6.76
C PHE A 208 2.88 -2.76 -7.66
N VAL A 209 3.78 -3.05 -8.59
CA VAL A 209 4.18 -2.11 -9.63
C VAL A 209 2.96 -1.69 -10.46
N HIS A 210 2.14 -2.63 -10.94
CA HIS A 210 0.94 -2.31 -11.69
C HIS A 210 -0.08 -1.49 -10.91
N LEU A 211 -0.23 -1.74 -9.59
CA LEU A 211 -1.03 -0.88 -8.71
C LEU A 211 -0.58 0.59 -8.75
N MET A 212 0.73 0.80 -8.86
CA MET A 212 1.35 2.12 -8.85
C MET A 212 1.52 2.73 -10.25
N ASP A 213 1.11 2.08 -11.34
CA ASP A 213 1.36 2.56 -12.72
C ASP A 213 0.81 3.96 -12.98
N PHE A 214 -0.40 4.25 -12.51
CA PHE A 214 -0.97 5.59 -12.67
C PHE A 214 -0.09 6.64 -11.97
N ARG A 215 0.31 6.37 -10.72
CA ARG A 215 1.13 7.27 -9.90
C ARG A 215 2.54 7.41 -10.47
N ARG A 216 3.19 6.31 -10.85
CA ARG A 216 4.57 6.35 -11.39
C ARG A 216 4.63 7.23 -12.64
N ALA A 217 3.61 7.18 -13.49
CA ALA A 217 3.55 7.96 -14.72
C ALA A 217 3.26 9.43 -14.42
N MET A 218 2.21 9.72 -13.63
CA MET A 218 1.83 11.09 -13.27
C MET A 218 2.90 11.83 -12.47
N TYR A 219 3.62 11.14 -11.57
CA TYR A 219 4.69 11.74 -10.77
C TYR A 219 6.07 11.65 -11.43
N LYS A 220 6.13 11.25 -12.72
CA LYS A 220 7.37 11.13 -13.49
C LYS A 220 8.46 10.37 -12.71
N VAL A 221 8.09 9.25 -12.09
CA VAL A 221 9.04 8.32 -11.48
C VAL A 221 9.91 7.79 -12.62
N ARG A 222 11.13 8.32 -12.71
CA ARG A 222 11.94 8.27 -13.93
C ARG A 222 12.79 7.00 -13.95
N ARG A 223 12.90 6.38 -15.11
CA ARG A 223 13.75 5.20 -15.36
C ARG A 223 15.20 5.64 -15.59
N LYS A 224 16.19 4.75 -15.45
CA LYS A 224 17.59 5.08 -15.80
C LYS A 224 17.65 5.66 -17.18
N ASP A 225 18.41 6.74 -17.34
CA ASP A 225 18.79 7.30 -18.64
C ASP A 225 17.64 7.85 -19.50
N LYS A 226 16.38 7.80 -19.04
CA LYS A 226 15.22 8.39 -19.72
C LYS A 226 14.79 9.64 -18.96
N SER A 227 14.70 10.78 -19.62
CA SER A 227 14.21 12.02 -19.01
C SER A 227 12.67 12.11 -18.97
N TYR A 228 11.98 11.12 -19.54
CA TYR A 228 10.55 11.15 -19.82
C TYR A 228 9.74 10.19 -18.95
N CYS A 229 8.49 10.55 -18.64
CA CYS A 229 7.58 9.71 -17.85
C CYS A 229 7.22 8.41 -18.59
N THR A 230 6.91 7.35 -17.84
CA THR A 230 6.48 6.08 -18.44
C THR A 230 5.11 6.25 -19.11
N THR A 231 4.97 5.76 -20.35
CA THR A 231 3.66 5.70 -21.01
C THR A 231 2.82 4.60 -20.37
N VAL A 232 1.64 4.95 -19.87
CA VAL A 232 0.71 4.01 -19.22
C VAL A 232 -0.63 4.06 -19.94
N ASN A 233 -1.10 2.88 -20.37
CA ASN A 233 -2.35 2.75 -21.11
C ASN A 233 -3.42 2.07 -20.24
N GLY A 234 -4.44 2.82 -19.86
CA GLY A 234 -5.66 2.31 -19.25
C GLY A 234 -6.72 1.92 -20.27
N GLU A 235 -7.83 1.36 -19.78
CA GLU A 235 -9.02 1.08 -20.62
C GLU A 235 -9.60 2.40 -21.15
N ASN A 236 -9.50 3.46 -20.35
CA ASN A 236 -10.16 4.73 -20.58
C ASN A 236 -9.28 5.97 -20.46
N TYR A 237 -7.97 5.78 -20.35
CA TYR A 237 -6.99 6.85 -20.32
C TYR A 237 -5.65 6.41 -20.91
N THR A 238 -4.83 7.37 -21.28
CA THR A 238 -3.42 7.18 -21.62
C THR A 238 -2.62 8.29 -20.95
N ILE A 239 -1.53 7.94 -20.27
CA ILE A 239 -0.52 8.92 -19.85
C ILE A 239 0.68 8.75 -20.78
N SER A 240 1.16 9.84 -21.37
CA SER A 240 2.36 9.81 -22.20
C SER A 240 3.19 11.08 -22.01
N PRO A 241 4.51 11.04 -22.27
CA PRO A 241 5.36 12.21 -22.16
C PRO A 241 5.06 13.26 -23.23
N ASP A 242 5.20 14.54 -22.87
CA ASP A 242 5.40 15.65 -23.80
C ASP A 242 6.84 15.66 -24.37
N ASP A 243 7.16 16.67 -25.18
CA ASP A 243 8.49 16.83 -25.78
C ASP A 243 9.60 17.05 -24.73
N GLU A 244 9.26 17.52 -23.54
CA GLU A 244 10.17 17.72 -22.39
C GLU A 244 10.17 16.49 -21.43
N GLY A 245 9.40 15.46 -21.76
CA GLY A 245 9.26 14.25 -20.97
C GLY A 245 8.30 14.35 -19.78
N ASN A 246 7.51 15.41 -19.66
CA ASN A 246 6.51 15.59 -18.60
C ASN A 246 5.20 14.86 -18.93
N PRO A 247 4.45 14.39 -17.91
CA PRO A 247 3.25 13.60 -18.15
C PRO A 247 2.10 14.45 -18.68
N ILE A 248 1.56 14.02 -19.83
CA ILE A 248 0.27 14.46 -20.37
C ILE A 248 -0.75 13.33 -20.13
N LEU A 249 -1.89 13.69 -19.54
CA LEU A 249 -3.02 12.78 -19.29
C LEU A 249 -4.10 12.95 -20.36
N TYR A 250 -4.33 11.90 -21.15
CA TYR A 250 -5.41 11.80 -22.11
C TYR A 250 -6.54 10.94 -21.56
N ILE A 251 -7.78 11.43 -21.65
CA ILE A 251 -8.97 10.78 -21.09
C ILE A 251 -10.02 10.61 -22.18
N LYS A 252 -10.62 9.41 -22.27
CA LYS A 252 -11.73 9.18 -23.20
C LYS A 252 -12.93 10.03 -22.83
N GLN A 253 -13.52 10.71 -23.81
CA GLN A 253 -14.69 11.57 -23.60
C GLN A 253 -15.86 10.82 -22.94
N SER A 254 -16.08 9.54 -23.27
CA SER A 254 -17.12 8.70 -22.66
C SER A 254 -16.97 8.46 -21.15
N THR A 255 -15.78 8.70 -20.60
CA THR A 255 -15.49 8.51 -19.17
C THR A 255 -15.93 9.70 -18.34
N VAL A 256 -16.02 10.87 -18.96
CA VAL A 256 -16.28 12.10 -18.26
C VAL A 256 -17.79 12.27 -18.10
N THR A 257 -18.25 12.27 -16.84
CA THR A 257 -19.63 12.63 -16.53
C THR A 257 -19.72 14.11 -16.15
N ASP A 258 -20.57 14.88 -16.83
CA ASP A 258 -20.74 16.31 -16.56
C ASP A 258 -21.31 16.55 -15.15
N GLY A 259 -20.43 16.96 -14.23
CA GLY A 259 -20.80 17.50 -12.92
C GLY A 259 -20.83 19.03 -12.91
N LYS A 260 -21.42 19.65 -11.88
CA LYS A 260 -21.35 21.11 -11.66
C LYS A 260 -20.05 21.58 -10.97
N SER A 261 -19.10 20.68 -10.70
CA SER A 261 -17.82 21.00 -10.06
C SER A 261 -16.81 21.53 -11.08
N ASP A 262 -15.86 22.33 -10.61
CA ASP A 262 -14.60 22.69 -11.26
C ASP A 262 -13.64 21.51 -11.50
N LYS A 263 -13.97 20.31 -11.02
CA LYS A 263 -13.23 19.05 -11.21
C LYS A 263 -14.12 17.95 -11.80
N TYR A 264 -13.50 16.96 -12.43
CA TYR A 264 -14.12 15.70 -12.82
C TYR A 264 -13.70 14.61 -11.85
N LEU A 265 -14.64 13.86 -11.26
CA LEU A 265 -14.31 12.63 -10.55
C LEU A 265 -14.25 11.50 -11.58
N ILE A 266 -13.04 10.99 -11.86
CA ILE A 266 -12.81 10.02 -12.93
C ILE A 266 -12.36 8.70 -12.34
N LYS A 267 -13.02 7.61 -12.76
CA LYS A 267 -12.58 6.25 -12.50
C LYS A 267 -11.58 5.81 -13.57
N PHE A 268 -10.29 5.79 -13.27
CA PHE A 268 -9.26 5.28 -14.16
C PHE A 268 -9.17 3.76 -14.04
N ASN A 269 -9.43 3.04 -15.13
CA ASN A 269 -9.39 1.58 -15.16
C ASN A 269 -8.09 1.11 -15.83
N HIS A 270 -7.32 0.29 -15.13
CA HIS A 270 -6.06 -0.25 -15.64
C HIS A 270 -6.31 -1.45 -16.56
N THR A 271 -5.33 -1.77 -17.40
CA THR A 271 -5.43 -2.87 -18.37
C THR A 271 -4.60 -4.10 -18.01
N HIS A 272 -3.67 -3.99 -17.07
CA HIS A 272 -2.89 -5.12 -16.56
C HIS A 272 -3.71 -5.86 -15.48
N PRO A 273 -3.95 -7.17 -15.65
CA PRO A 273 -4.53 -7.97 -14.58
C PRO A 273 -3.51 -8.18 -13.46
N VAL A 274 -3.97 -8.19 -12.22
CA VAL A 274 -3.14 -8.44 -11.04
C VAL A 274 -3.79 -9.48 -10.13
N VAL A 275 -3.03 -10.11 -9.24
CA VAL A 275 -3.54 -10.92 -8.14
C VAL A 275 -3.46 -10.09 -6.87
N ASP A 276 -4.61 -9.84 -6.24
CA ASP A 276 -4.69 -8.93 -5.09
C ASP A 276 -3.82 -9.43 -3.93
N GLN A 277 -3.82 -10.73 -3.66
CA GLN A 277 -2.95 -11.33 -2.64
C GLN A 277 -1.47 -11.15 -2.94
N ASP A 278 -1.06 -11.07 -4.21
CA ASP A 278 0.33 -10.84 -4.57
C ASP A 278 0.74 -9.38 -4.38
N ILE A 279 -0.19 -8.42 -4.47
CA ILE A 279 0.03 -7.05 -4.00
C ILE A 279 0.33 -7.05 -2.49
N TYR A 280 -0.43 -7.82 -1.70
CA TYR A 280 -0.14 -7.97 -0.27
C TYR A 280 1.24 -8.59 -0.05
N ARG A 281 1.54 -9.70 -0.75
CA ARG A 281 2.83 -10.38 -0.63
C ARG A 281 3.97 -9.45 -0.99
N ALA A 282 3.85 -8.61 -2.02
CA ALA A 282 4.86 -7.63 -2.38
C ALA A 282 5.09 -6.60 -1.27
N LEU A 283 4.02 -6.05 -0.67
CA LEU A 283 4.14 -5.16 0.48
C LEU A 283 4.85 -5.87 1.65
N VAL A 284 4.46 -7.11 1.96
CA VAL A 284 5.09 -7.87 3.05
C VAL A 284 6.52 -8.28 2.72
N LYS A 285 6.86 -8.55 1.45
CA LYS A 285 8.22 -8.79 0.98
C LYS A 285 9.10 -7.60 1.33
N ILE A 286 8.67 -6.37 1.02
CA ILE A 286 9.39 -5.13 1.38
C ILE A 286 9.71 -5.11 2.88
N ALA A 287 8.74 -5.42 3.74
CA ALA A 287 8.97 -5.49 5.18
C ALA A 287 9.97 -6.60 5.55
N ILE A 288 9.84 -7.78 4.96
CA ILE A 288 10.75 -8.92 5.18
C ILE A 288 12.15 -8.67 4.65
N ASP A 289 12.35 -7.81 3.65
CA ASP A 289 13.65 -7.38 3.12
C ASP A 289 14.32 -6.27 3.95
N LEU A 290 13.56 -5.55 4.76
CA LEU A 290 14.10 -4.50 5.64
C LEU A 290 14.24 -4.96 7.08
N MET A 291 13.55 -6.04 7.47
CA MET A 291 13.55 -6.59 8.82
C MET A 291 14.95 -6.93 9.36
N PRO A 292 15.28 -6.66 10.62
CA PRO A 292 16.52 -7.17 11.21
C PRO A 292 16.56 -8.71 11.24
N ALA A 293 17.73 -9.30 11.00
CA ALA A 293 17.90 -10.75 10.88
C ALA A 293 17.42 -11.50 12.13
N GLU A 294 17.62 -10.93 13.31
CA GLU A 294 17.20 -11.46 14.60
C GLU A 294 15.67 -11.55 14.77
N LYS A 295 14.90 -10.79 13.98
CA LYS A 295 13.42 -10.82 14.00
C LYS A 295 12.84 -11.83 13.00
N LEU A 296 13.58 -12.21 11.95
CA LEU A 296 13.10 -13.11 10.88
C LEU A 296 12.59 -14.46 11.41
N GLY A 297 13.15 -14.92 12.53
CA GLY A 297 12.73 -16.17 13.18
C GLY A 297 11.24 -16.23 13.53
N TYR A 298 10.59 -15.09 13.75
CA TYR A 298 9.16 -14.99 14.07
C TYR A 298 8.23 -15.01 12.85
N PHE A 299 8.78 -14.93 11.63
CA PHE A 299 8.03 -14.76 10.38
C PHE A 299 8.26 -15.91 9.39
N LYS A 300 8.62 -17.10 9.89
CA LYS A 300 8.89 -18.26 9.04
C LYS A 300 7.68 -18.61 8.15
N ASP A 301 6.49 -18.60 8.71
CA ASP A 301 5.27 -18.93 7.96
C ASP A 301 4.86 -17.79 7.02
N THR A 302 5.12 -16.53 7.39
CA THR A 302 5.03 -15.38 6.48
C THR A 302 5.93 -15.58 5.25
N ILE A 303 7.20 -15.97 5.46
CA ILE A 303 8.18 -16.19 4.39
C ILE A 303 7.73 -17.33 3.46
N LYS A 304 7.22 -18.44 4.02
CA LYS A 304 6.66 -19.53 3.21
C LYS A 304 5.48 -19.08 2.37
N TRP A 305 4.59 -18.27 2.96
CA TRP A 305 3.42 -17.70 2.27
C TRP A 305 3.82 -16.75 1.13
N ILE A 306 4.81 -15.87 1.34
CA ILE A 306 5.36 -14.99 0.29
C ILE A 306 5.89 -15.83 -0.87
N ARG A 307 6.57 -16.94 -0.56
CA ARG A 307 7.18 -17.84 -1.55
C ARG A 307 6.18 -18.78 -2.25
N GLY A 308 4.90 -18.74 -1.88
CA GLY A 308 3.87 -19.60 -2.46
C GLY A 308 4.08 -21.09 -2.21
N GLU A 309 4.65 -21.48 -1.07
CA GLU A 309 4.85 -22.90 -0.75
C GLU A 309 3.51 -23.65 -0.62
N THR A 310 3.42 -24.84 -1.24
CA THR A 310 2.16 -25.60 -1.46
C THR A 310 1.45 -26.07 -0.19
N ASP A 311 2.18 -26.14 0.92
CA ASP A 311 1.65 -26.62 2.20
C ASP A 311 0.95 -25.50 3.00
N TYR A 312 0.96 -24.26 2.48
CA TYR A 312 0.29 -23.13 3.08
C TYR A 312 -1.03 -22.85 2.34
N PRO A 313 -2.19 -22.84 3.03
CA PRO A 313 -3.45 -22.59 2.36
C PRO A 313 -3.46 -21.17 1.79
N ILE A 314 -3.46 -21.09 0.47
CA ILE A 314 -3.66 -19.86 -0.35
C ILE A 314 -4.98 -19.15 0.04
N HIS A 315 -5.86 -19.84 0.77
CA HIS A 315 -7.24 -19.46 1.11
C HIS A 315 -7.44 -18.93 2.54
N ASP A 316 -6.36 -18.59 3.27
CA ASP A 316 -6.50 -18.03 4.62
C ASP A 316 -6.87 -16.54 4.57
N ALA A 317 -7.62 -16.07 5.57
CA ALA A 317 -8.03 -14.68 5.66
C ALA A 317 -6.82 -13.77 5.93
N LEU A 318 -6.81 -12.60 5.30
CA LEU A 318 -5.81 -11.55 5.50
C LEU A 318 -6.50 -10.25 5.93
N PRO A 319 -5.93 -9.49 6.87
CA PRO A 319 -6.51 -8.23 7.28
C PRO A 319 -6.36 -7.21 6.16
N SER A 320 -7.29 -6.26 6.03
CA SER A 320 -7.18 -5.20 5.02
C SER A 320 -5.89 -4.39 5.21
N VAL A 321 -5.27 -4.02 4.09
CA VAL A 321 -4.23 -2.99 4.03
C VAL A 321 -4.92 -1.64 4.09
N LEU A 322 -4.46 -0.76 4.95
CA LEU A 322 -4.93 0.62 4.98
C LEU A 322 -4.05 1.44 4.06
N PHE A 323 -4.63 2.41 3.36
CA PHE A 323 -3.83 3.40 2.66
C PHE A 323 -4.44 4.78 2.82
N LYS A 324 -3.61 5.80 2.65
CA LYS A 324 -4.05 7.19 2.62
C LYS A 324 -3.21 7.99 1.65
N CYS A 325 -3.83 8.98 1.03
CA CYS A 325 -3.12 9.96 0.24
C CYS A 325 -2.65 11.13 1.10
N LEU A 326 -1.45 11.59 0.81
CA LEU A 326 -0.84 12.78 1.33
C LEU A 326 -1.22 13.98 0.45
N PRO A 327 -1.32 15.19 1.02
CA PRO A 327 -1.42 16.41 0.22
C PRO A 327 -0.24 16.51 -0.76
N ASN A 328 -0.44 17.10 -1.95
CA ASN A 328 0.58 17.14 -3.01
C ASN A 328 1.95 17.71 -2.57
N LYS A 329 1.98 18.62 -1.60
CA LYS A 329 3.22 19.20 -1.04
C LYS A 329 4.05 18.23 -0.17
N ASP A 330 3.45 17.14 0.28
CA ASP A 330 4.03 16.17 1.21
C ASP A 330 4.47 14.88 0.49
N MET A 331 4.66 14.94 -0.84
CA MET A 331 5.08 13.82 -1.66
C MET A 331 6.49 13.33 -1.29
N HIS A 332 6.65 12.01 -1.25
CA HIS A 332 7.91 11.33 -0.98
C HIS A 332 8.61 10.94 -2.29
N GLU A 333 9.75 11.59 -2.58
CA GLU A 333 10.59 11.27 -3.75
C GLU A 333 11.27 9.90 -3.67
N GLN A 334 11.54 9.46 -2.44
CA GLN A 334 12.17 8.18 -2.13
C GLN A 334 11.28 7.48 -1.10
N PRO A 335 11.08 6.16 -1.23
CA PRO A 335 10.25 5.46 -0.29
C PRO A 335 10.89 5.43 1.09
N MET A 336 10.06 5.56 2.11
CA MET A 336 10.46 5.36 3.51
C MET A 336 9.61 4.25 4.09
N VAL A 337 10.22 3.40 4.92
CA VAL A 337 9.52 2.29 5.56
C VAL A 337 9.70 2.34 7.06
N TYR A 338 8.60 2.22 7.79
CA TYR A 338 8.61 2.01 9.23
C TYR A 338 8.16 0.59 9.54
N LEU A 339 8.96 -0.13 10.33
CA LEU A 339 8.56 -1.39 10.95
C LEU A 339 8.29 -1.13 12.42
N LEU A 340 7.06 -1.43 12.86
CA LEU A 340 6.61 -1.23 14.23
C LEU A 340 6.43 -2.60 14.88
N PHE A 341 7.38 -3.00 15.73
CA PHE A 341 7.27 -4.23 16.50
C PHE A 341 6.63 -3.94 17.86
N ARG A 342 5.58 -4.67 18.20
CA ARG A 342 4.93 -4.54 19.52
C ARG A 342 5.91 -4.96 20.63
N LYS A 343 6.07 -4.13 21.67
CA LYS A 343 6.96 -4.43 22.81
C LYS A 343 6.34 -5.32 23.87
N SER A 344 5.03 -5.15 24.14
CA SER A 344 4.34 -5.90 25.19
C SER A 344 3.38 -6.95 24.62
N ASP A 345 3.48 -8.18 25.11
CA ASP A 345 2.55 -9.25 24.77
C ASP A 345 1.16 -9.08 25.42
N SER A 346 1.02 -8.19 26.40
CA SER A 346 -0.28 -7.83 26.98
C SER A 346 -1.16 -7.03 26.01
N ASP A 347 -0.55 -6.39 25.02
CA ASP A 347 -1.27 -5.48 24.14
C ASP A 347 -1.99 -6.28 23.06
N ASN A 348 -3.26 -5.97 22.81
CA ASN A 348 -4.06 -6.66 21.79
C ASN A 348 -3.75 -6.16 20.37
N TRP A 349 -2.47 -6.02 20.00
CA TRP A 349 -2.03 -5.47 18.72
C TRP A 349 -1.21 -6.48 17.91
N PRO A 350 -1.13 -6.34 16.57
CA PRO A 350 -0.25 -7.17 15.76
C PRO A 350 1.20 -7.09 16.21
N TYR A 351 1.93 -8.19 16.08
CA TYR A 351 3.33 -8.24 16.46
C TYR A 351 4.17 -7.29 15.60
N CYS A 352 3.89 -7.21 14.31
CA CYS A 352 4.53 -6.27 13.41
C CYS A 352 3.55 -5.65 12.42
N THR A 353 3.62 -4.33 12.33
CA THR A 353 2.94 -3.53 11.31
C THR A 353 3.98 -2.70 10.57
N ALA A 354 3.84 -2.64 9.26
CA ALA A 354 4.69 -1.82 8.41
C ALA A 354 3.92 -0.61 7.87
N LEU A 355 4.62 0.51 7.73
CA LEU A 355 4.17 1.67 6.96
C LEU A 355 5.13 1.88 5.79
N LEU A 356 4.60 1.92 4.56
CA LEU A 356 5.34 2.28 3.36
C LEU A 356 4.87 3.65 2.89
N HIS A 357 5.76 4.63 2.97
CA HIS A 357 5.59 5.96 2.38
C HIS A 357 6.20 5.96 0.99
N THR A 358 5.45 6.30 -0.04
CA THR A 358 5.97 6.43 -1.41
C THR A 358 5.08 7.37 -2.22
N THR A 359 5.66 8.18 -3.11
CA THR A 359 4.91 9.20 -3.87
C THR A 359 3.99 10.03 -2.94
N ASP A 360 2.73 10.19 -3.30
CA ASP A 360 1.65 10.79 -2.52
C ASP A 360 0.92 9.81 -1.57
N VAL A 361 1.41 8.60 -1.34
CA VAL A 361 0.63 7.57 -0.62
C VAL A 361 1.40 6.94 0.54
N ILE A 362 0.66 6.63 1.61
CA ILE A 362 1.14 5.79 2.71
C ILE A 362 0.29 4.54 2.77
N TYR A 363 0.93 3.37 2.71
CA TYR A 363 0.31 2.08 2.99
C TYR A 363 0.64 1.66 4.43
N GLN A 364 -0.36 1.21 5.18
CA GLN A 364 -0.19 0.59 6.50
C GLN A 364 -0.74 -0.84 6.43
N TYR A 365 0.12 -1.83 6.71
CA TYR A 365 -0.23 -3.23 6.58
C TYR A 365 0.37 -4.07 7.71
N VAL A 366 -0.40 -5.05 8.18
CA VAL A 366 0.03 -6.01 9.20
C VAL A 366 0.89 -7.07 8.53
N ILE A 367 1.96 -7.51 9.18
CA ILE A 367 2.75 -8.65 8.68
C ILE A 367 2.06 -9.94 9.15
N PRO A 368 1.41 -10.70 8.26
CA PRO A 368 0.57 -11.83 8.66
C PRO A 368 1.42 -13.02 9.12
N TYR A 369 0.81 -13.92 9.88
CA TYR A 369 1.41 -15.20 10.28
C TYR A 369 2.68 -15.08 11.15
N ALA A 370 2.84 -13.96 11.85
CA ALA A 370 3.85 -13.85 12.89
C ALA A 370 3.57 -14.87 14.00
N THR A 371 4.60 -15.59 14.44
CA THR A 371 4.45 -16.62 15.49
C THR A 371 3.91 -16.01 16.80
N ASN A 372 4.33 -14.78 17.13
CA ASN A 372 3.91 -14.04 18.32
C ASN A 372 2.42 -13.67 18.32
N ASP A 373 1.77 -13.63 17.15
CA ASP A 373 0.35 -13.31 17.05
C ASP A 373 -0.54 -14.52 17.36
N ASN A 374 0.03 -15.73 17.47
CA ASN A 374 -0.69 -16.96 17.80
C ASN A 374 -1.95 -17.17 16.91
N GLY A 375 -1.85 -16.80 15.63
CA GLY A 375 -2.93 -16.93 14.65
C GLY A 375 -4.00 -15.83 14.68
N ARG A 376 -3.82 -14.76 15.47
CA ARG A 376 -4.71 -13.59 15.53
C ARG A 376 -4.43 -12.59 14.40
N TYR A 377 -5.27 -11.56 14.32
CA TYR A 377 -5.17 -10.40 13.42
C TYR A 377 -5.32 -10.74 11.94
N LYS A 378 -6.10 -11.79 11.66
CA LYS A 378 -6.46 -12.18 10.29
C LYS A 378 -7.65 -11.38 9.77
N TYR A 379 -8.47 -10.86 10.68
CA TYR A 379 -9.70 -10.15 10.35
C TYR A 379 -9.67 -8.71 10.84
N ASP A 380 -10.29 -7.83 10.06
CA ASP A 380 -10.42 -6.40 10.38
C ASP A 380 -11.09 -6.12 11.73
N SER A 381 -12.03 -6.98 12.13
CA SER A 381 -12.70 -6.93 13.44
C SER A 381 -11.74 -7.07 14.61
N GLU A 382 -10.61 -7.78 14.44
CA GLU A 382 -9.59 -7.94 15.48
C GLU A 382 -8.67 -6.71 15.57
N LEU A 383 -8.72 -5.83 14.58
CA LEU A 383 -7.83 -4.68 14.42
C LEU A 383 -8.49 -3.35 14.75
N GLU A 384 -9.79 -3.30 15.09
CA GLU A 384 -10.52 -2.03 15.23
C GLU A 384 -9.88 -1.08 16.26
N ILE A 385 -9.58 -1.59 17.46
CA ILE A 385 -8.94 -0.81 18.54
C ILE A 385 -7.53 -0.38 18.12
N TYR A 386 -6.78 -1.30 17.51
CA TYR A 386 -5.43 -1.05 17.03
C TYR A 386 -5.41 0.04 15.94
N ARG A 387 -6.33 -0.01 14.99
CA ARG A 387 -6.46 0.97 13.89
C ARG A 387 -6.78 2.36 14.40
N LYS A 388 -7.73 2.48 15.34
CA LYS A 388 -8.02 3.76 16.02
C LYS A 388 -6.79 4.33 16.74
N LYS A 389 -5.94 3.47 17.29
CA LYS A 389 -4.68 3.89 17.92
C LYS A 389 -3.67 4.37 16.87
N MET A 390 -3.53 3.66 15.76
CA MET A 390 -2.65 4.05 14.66
C MET A 390 -3.08 5.36 13.99
N GLU A 391 -4.38 5.60 13.86
CA GLU A 391 -4.95 6.88 13.40
C GLU A 391 -4.52 8.06 14.30
N GLN A 392 -4.36 7.85 15.61
CA GLN A 392 -3.86 8.91 16.51
C GLN A 392 -2.39 9.24 16.26
N TYR A 393 -1.58 8.25 15.83
CA TYR A 393 -0.15 8.45 15.58
C TYR A 393 0.14 9.05 14.20
N PHE A 394 -0.59 8.63 13.19
CA PHE A 394 -0.27 8.99 11.82
C PHE A 394 -1.30 9.94 11.21
N GLY A 395 -2.46 10.15 11.85
CA GLY A 395 -3.55 10.99 11.37
C GLY A 395 -4.11 10.57 10.01
N GLY A 396 -5.09 11.33 9.55
CA GLY A 396 -5.65 11.25 8.19
C GLY A 396 -6.80 10.26 8.03
N ASP A 397 -7.49 10.41 6.90
CA ASP A 397 -8.59 9.55 6.48
C ASP A 397 -8.01 8.31 5.79
N TRP A 398 -7.93 7.21 6.54
CA TRP A 398 -7.46 5.94 6.01
C TRP A 398 -8.57 5.18 5.31
N GLU A 399 -8.24 4.58 4.18
CA GLU A 399 -9.14 3.79 3.37
C GLU A 399 -8.70 2.32 3.40
N TYR A 400 -9.68 1.41 3.41
CA TYR A 400 -9.44 -0.03 3.53
C TYR A 400 -9.33 -0.69 2.16
N GLN A 401 -8.22 -1.39 1.91
CA GLN A 401 -8.00 -2.22 0.72
C GLN A 401 -7.95 -3.69 1.12
N GLN A 402 -8.85 -4.46 0.52
CA GLN A 402 -8.90 -5.90 0.69
C GLN A 402 -8.03 -6.56 -0.38
N TYR A 403 -6.90 -7.12 0.05
CA TYR A 403 -5.94 -7.83 -0.80
C TYR A 403 -5.87 -9.32 -0.44
N PHE A 404 -6.98 -9.95 -0.08
CA PHE A 404 -6.99 -11.38 0.28
C PHE A 404 -7.28 -12.30 -0.92
N SER A 405 -7.75 -11.74 -2.04
CA SER A 405 -8.19 -12.49 -3.21
C SER A 405 -7.01 -13.02 -4.02
N TRP A 406 -7.06 -14.31 -4.36
CA TRP A 406 -6.00 -15.05 -5.07
C TRP A 406 -6.28 -15.23 -6.57
N TRP A 407 -7.33 -14.59 -7.09
CA TRP A 407 -7.66 -14.57 -8.51
C TRP A 407 -7.24 -13.26 -9.17
N TYR A 408 -7.14 -13.28 -10.50
CA TYR A 408 -6.87 -12.07 -11.26
C TYR A 408 -8.01 -11.05 -11.11
N SER A 409 -7.66 -9.81 -10.78
CA SER A 409 -8.51 -8.64 -10.76
C SER A 409 -7.95 -7.57 -11.71
N TYR A 410 -8.71 -6.52 -11.96
CA TYR A 410 -8.21 -5.32 -12.65
C TYR A 410 -8.24 -4.14 -11.68
N ILE A 411 -7.12 -3.43 -11.60
CA ILE A 411 -6.98 -2.24 -10.76
C ILE A 411 -7.80 -1.09 -11.34
N TRP A 412 -8.35 -0.28 -10.47
CA TRP A 412 -8.86 1.03 -10.83
C TRP A 412 -8.66 2.03 -9.70
N ASN A 413 -8.59 3.32 -10.03
CA ASN A 413 -8.45 4.41 -9.07
C ASN A 413 -9.38 5.57 -9.40
N TYR A 414 -10.01 6.18 -8.40
CA TYR A 414 -10.73 7.44 -8.57
C TYR A 414 -9.81 8.63 -8.33
N TRP A 415 -9.84 9.61 -9.23
CA TRP A 415 -9.06 10.84 -9.13
C TRP A 415 -9.97 12.04 -9.46
N GLU A 416 -9.90 13.09 -8.64
CA GLU A 416 -10.53 14.37 -8.98
C GLU A 416 -9.57 15.17 -9.88
N VAL A 417 -9.97 15.34 -11.14
CA VAL A 417 -9.19 15.95 -12.21
C VAL A 417 -9.66 17.40 -12.43
N PRO A 418 -8.82 18.43 -12.24
CA PRO A 418 -9.23 19.81 -12.47
C PRO A 418 -9.62 20.08 -13.92
N ARG A 419 -10.61 20.95 -14.10
CA ARG A 419 -10.94 21.48 -15.42
C ARG A 419 -9.86 22.46 -15.87
N ASN A 420 -9.52 22.39 -17.15
CA ASN A 420 -8.64 23.35 -17.83
C ASN A 420 -7.17 23.34 -17.36
N GLN A 421 -6.59 22.15 -17.17
CA GLN A 421 -5.15 21.99 -17.00
C GLN A 421 -4.48 21.75 -18.37
N PRO A 422 -3.35 22.41 -18.68
CA PRO A 422 -2.72 22.33 -20.00
C PRO A 422 -2.21 20.93 -20.35
N ASN A 423 -1.88 20.13 -19.33
CA ASN A 423 -1.39 18.76 -19.47
C ASN A 423 -2.51 17.69 -19.38
N ILE A 424 -3.78 18.09 -19.48
CA ILE A 424 -4.94 17.19 -19.43
C ILE A 424 -5.81 17.40 -20.65
N HIS A 425 -6.05 16.34 -21.41
CA HIS A 425 -6.86 16.38 -22.62
C HIS A 425 -7.99 15.35 -22.56
N ILE A 426 -9.21 15.81 -22.78
CA ILE A 426 -10.37 14.94 -23.00
C ILE A 426 -10.55 14.84 -24.51
N LEU A 427 -10.42 13.62 -25.05
CA LEU A 427 -10.44 13.36 -26.49
C LEU A 427 -11.54 12.35 -26.85
N PRO A 428 -12.06 12.37 -28.09
CA PRO A 428 -13.01 11.37 -28.56
C PRO A 428 -12.45 9.95 -28.37
N ASP A 429 -13.31 9.00 -27.99
CA ASP A 429 -12.92 7.61 -27.77
C ASP A 429 -12.23 6.94 -28.97
N SER A 430 -12.48 7.44 -30.18
CA SER A 430 -11.87 6.99 -31.44
C SER A 430 -10.48 7.57 -31.71
N ASP A 431 -9.95 8.44 -30.84
CA ASP A 431 -8.65 9.05 -31.02
C ASP A 431 -7.53 7.99 -31.04
N SER A 432 -6.57 8.20 -31.94
CA SER A 432 -5.41 7.33 -32.12
C SER A 432 -4.57 7.12 -30.85
N ILE A 433 -4.59 8.07 -29.90
CA ILE A 433 -3.87 7.94 -28.62
C ILE A 433 -4.42 6.79 -27.75
N PHE A 434 -5.68 6.41 -27.94
CA PHE A 434 -6.33 5.30 -27.21
C PHE A 434 -6.28 3.97 -27.98
N ILE A 435 -5.82 3.97 -29.23
CA ILE A 435 -5.66 2.76 -30.03
C ILE A 435 -4.36 2.09 -29.56
N GLN A 436 -4.50 1.01 -28.79
CA GLN A 436 -3.39 0.26 -28.21
C GLN A 436 -2.32 -0.06 -29.27
N LYS A 437 -1.19 0.66 -29.24
CA LYS A 437 0.03 0.20 -29.90
C LYS A 437 0.53 -0.99 -29.09
N LYS A 438 0.22 -2.21 -29.54
CA LYS A 438 0.95 -3.41 -29.11
C LYS A 438 2.41 -3.20 -29.49
N GLY A 439 3.25 -2.88 -28.51
CA GLY A 439 4.69 -2.81 -28.70
C GLY A 439 5.33 -1.76 -27.84
N LEU A 440 5.92 -2.22 -26.73
CA LEU A 440 7.27 -1.93 -26.23
C LEU A 440 7.24 -2.09 -24.70
N THR A 441 7.26 -3.35 -24.25
CA THR A 441 7.69 -3.70 -22.90
C THR A 441 9.21 -3.48 -22.85
N ASP A 442 9.63 -2.24 -22.61
CA ASP A 442 11.02 -1.86 -22.33
C ASP A 442 11.35 -2.13 -20.84
N ASP A 443 11.02 -3.31 -20.33
CA ASP A 443 11.29 -3.70 -18.94
C ASP A 443 12.38 -4.79 -18.92
N GLU A 444 13.60 -4.38 -19.28
CA GLU A 444 14.83 -5.09 -18.90
C GLU A 444 15.74 -4.11 -18.12
N ASP A 445 15.86 -4.41 -16.82
CA ASP A 445 16.84 -3.97 -15.81
C ASP A 445 17.49 -2.61 -16.03
N LYS A 446 17.04 -1.55 -15.34
CA LYS A 446 17.78 -0.28 -15.28
C LYS A 446 17.28 0.73 -14.22
N GLU A 447 18.20 1.07 -13.30
CA GLU A 447 18.10 1.94 -12.10
C GLU A 447 17.41 3.31 -12.25
N TYR A 448 16.57 3.72 -11.33
CA TYR A 448 15.60 4.80 -11.55
C TYR A 448 16.12 6.15 -11.02
N GLU A 449 15.81 7.29 -11.65
CA GLU A 449 16.12 8.64 -11.15
C GLU A 449 14.87 9.55 -11.00
N TYR A 450 14.91 10.69 -10.29
CA TYR A 450 13.69 11.49 -9.98
C TYR A 450 13.84 12.95 -10.42
N ASN A 451 12.76 13.55 -10.93
CA ASN A 451 12.63 15.00 -11.11
C ASN A 451 11.37 15.47 -10.37
N MET A 452 11.49 16.50 -9.53
CA MET A 452 10.32 17.17 -8.95
C MET A 452 9.47 17.80 -10.06
N PHE A 453 8.24 17.32 -10.22
CA PHE A 453 7.22 17.99 -11.02
C PHE A 453 6.13 18.50 -10.07
N GLU A 454 5.87 19.81 -10.08
CA GLU A 454 4.77 20.40 -9.33
C GLU A 454 3.45 20.05 -10.01
N ILE A 455 2.75 19.06 -9.46
CA ILE A 455 1.38 18.75 -9.86
C ILE A 455 0.45 19.76 -9.19
N SER A 456 -0.07 20.72 -9.96
CA SER A 456 -1.12 21.62 -9.49
C SER A 456 -2.45 20.88 -9.36
N ASP A 457 -2.78 20.54 -8.10
CA ASP A 457 -4.10 20.21 -7.57
C ASP A 457 -4.86 19.01 -8.16
N PHE A 458 -4.37 17.78 -7.98
CA PHE A 458 -5.27 16.62 -7.93
C PHE A 458 -5.59 16.28 -6.48
N SER A 459 -6.86 16.03 -6.18
CA SER A 459 -7.32 15.51 -4.89
C SER A 459 -7.86 14.10 -5.07
N TYR A 460 -7.47 13.22 -4.16
CA TYR A 460 -7.74 11.80 -4.24
C TYR A 460 -8.87 11.40 -3.30
N LYS A 461 -9.73 10.49 -3.76
CA LYS A 461 -10.71 9.78 -2.93
C LYS A 461 -10.85 8.35 -3.45
N ASN A 462 -10.42 7.37 -2.68
CA ASN A 462 -10.74 5.94 -2.83
C ASN A 462 -10.18 5.21 -4.07
N LEU A 463 -9.23 4.32 -3.79
CA LEU A 463 -8.95 3.12 -4.56
C LEU A 463 -10.04 2.15 -4.11
N HIS A 464 -10.77 1.52 -5.02
CA HIS A 464 -11.25 0.19 -4.68
C HIS A 464 -10.91 -0.73 -5.84
N ILE A 465 -10.97 -2.02 -5.60
CA ILE A 465 -10.64 -3.03 -6.61
C ILE A 465 -11.96 -3.72 -6.93
N ASN A 466 -12.29 -3.84 -8.22
CA ASN A 466 -13.58 -4.38 -8.64
C ASN A 466 -13.43 -5.88 -8.88
N GLU A 467 -14.11 -6.65 -8.04
CA GLU A 467 -14.27 -8.10 -8.16
C GLU A 467 -15.19 -8.51 -9.35
N GLU A 468 -15.94 -7.58 -9.94
CA GLU A 468 -17.04 -7.92 -10.85
C GLU A 468 -16.64 -8.16 -12.33
N ARG A 469 -15.57 -7.55 -12.85
CA ARG A 469 -15.22 -7.63 -14.29
C ARG A 469 -14.35 -8.82 -14.68
N ALA A 470 -13.59 -9.38 -13.73
CA ALA A 470 -12.69 -10.50 -13.99
C ALA A 470 -13.40 -11.86 -14.12
N LEU A 471 -14.58 -11.99 -13.50
CA LEU A 471 -15.35 -13.24 -13.46
C LEU A 471 -15.85 -13.69 -14.84
N ILE A 472 -16.09 -12.75 -15.77
CA ILE A 472 -16.65 -13.04 -17.11
C ILE A 472 -15.56 -13.53 -18.08
N ARG A 473 -14.29 -13.12 -17.92
CA ARG A 473 -13.20 -13.49 -18.84
C ARG A 473 -12.54 -14.84 -18.51
N ARG A 474 -12.51 -15.24 -17.23
CA ARG A 474 -11.88 -16.52 -16.82
C ARG A 474 -12.65 -17.77 -17.26
N LEU A 475 -13.97 -17.68 -17.43
CA LEU A 475 -14.80 -18.81 -17.90
C LEU A 475 -14.60 -19.15 -19.39
N ALA A 476 -13.95 -18.29 -20.18
CA ALA A 476 -13.59 -18.58 -21.56
C ALA A 476 -12.30 -19.41 -21.70
N GLY A 477 -11.49 -19.52 -20.64
CA GLY A 477 -10.17 -20.15 -20.68
C GLY A 477 -10.13 -21.61 -20.21
N GLN A 478 -11.21 -22.14 -19.66
CA GLN A 478 -11.28 -23.52 -19.11
C GLN A 478 -12.22 -24.45 -19.88
N ILE A 479 -12.68 -24.04 -21.06
CA ILE A 479 -13.48 -24.88 -21.96
C ILE A 479 -12.61 -25.17 -23.19
N ASN A 480 -12.68 -26.41 -23.70
CA ASN A 480 -11.97 -26.82 -24.90
C ASN A 480 -12.08 -25.75 -26.02
N PRO A 481 -11.03 -25.56 -26.87
CA PRO A 481 -10.92 -24.44 -27.82
C PRO A 481 -12.02 -24.28 -28.90
N GLY A 482 -13.18 -24.93 -28.79
CA GLY A 482 -14.29 -24.89 -29.75
C GLY A 482 -15.63 -24.39 -29.22
N GLU A 483 -15.87 -24.30 -27.90
CA GLU A 483 -17.18 -23.91 -27.36
C GLU A 483 -17.05 -22.76 -26.35
N ARG A 484 -17.35 -21.53 -26.80
CA ARG A 484 -17.43 -20.36 -25.92
C ARG A 484 -18.65 -20.51 -25.01
N CYS A 485 -18.50 -20.62 -23.68
CA CYS A 485 -19.61 -20.44 -22.75
C CYS A 485 -19.65 -19.00 -22.23
N ILE A 486 -20.60 -18.21 -22.72
CA ILE A 486 -20.83 -16.82 -22.33
C ILE A 486 -22.09 -16.81 -21.47
N MET A 487 -21.92 -16.75 -20.16
CA MET A 487 -23.01 -16.43 -19.26
C MET A 487 -23.18 -14.91 -19.24
N THR A 488 -24.30 -14.43 -19.78
CA THR A 488 -24.45 -13.01 -20.15
C THR A 488 -25.31 -12.21 -19.17
N LEU A 489 -26.17 -12.87 -18.37
CA LEU A 489 -27.02 -12.23 -17.37
C LEU A 489 -27.58 -13.29 -16.41
N ALA A 490 -27.47 -13.08 -15.09
CA ALA A 490 -28.13 -13.88 -14.08
C ALA A 490 -29.09 -12.99 -13.28
N HIS A 491 -30.39 -13.32 -13.30
CA HIS A 491 -31.37 -12.68 -12.42
C HIS A 491 -31.67 -13.60 -11.25
N PHE A 492 -31.50 -13.09 -10.03
CA PHE A 492 -31.78 -13.79 -8.78
C PHE A 492 -33.01 -13.17 -8.11
N SER A 493 -33.98 -14.00 -7.72
CA SER A 493 -35.07 -13.59 -6.85
C SER A 493 -35.17 -14.55 -5.67
N ILE A 494 -35.22 -13.98 -4.47
CA ILE A 494 -35.32 -14.69 -3.20
C ILE A 494 -36.68 -14.35 -2.59
N SER A 495 -37.54 -15.34 -2.39
CA SER A 495 -38.81 -15.18 -1.68
C SER A 495 -38.77 -15.99 -0.39
N ILE A 496 -38.89 -15.34 0.75
CA ILE A 496 -38.85 -16.00 2.07
C ILE A 496 -40.28 -16.07 2.60
N ASN A 497 -40.79 -17.27 2.82
CA ASN A 497 -42.12 -17.50 3.37
C ASN A 497 -42.00 -17.99 4.82
N ILE A 498 -42.57 -17.25 5.77
CA ILE A 498 -42.53 -17.59 7.19
C ILE A 498 -43.95 -17.88 7.67
N LYS A 499 -44.22 -19.12 8.08
CA LYS A 499 -45.50 -19.53 8.67
C LYS A 499 -45.28 -20.44 9.87
N ASN A 500 -45.90 -20.10 11.00
CA ASN A 500 -46.01 -20.93 12.20
C ASN A 500 -44.67 -21.50 12.73
N GLY A 501 -43.59 -20.71 12.75
CA GLY A 501 -42.31 -21.16 13.29
C GLY A 501 -41.48 -22.06 12.34
N THR A 502 -41.92 -22.22 11.10
CA THR A 502 -41.18 -22.85 10.01
C THR A 502 -41.06 -21.85 8.85
N GLY A 503 -39.89 -21.79 8.21
CA GLY A 503 -39.66 -20.88 7.10
C GLY A 503 -39.14 -21.63 5.87
N ASN A 504 -39.63 -21.28 4.70
CA ASN A 504 -39.15 -21.84 3.44
C ASN A 504 -38.63 -20.69 2.58
N ALA A 505 -37.39 -20.78 2.12
CA ALA A 505 -36.85 -19.85 1.13
C ALA A 505 -36.94 -20.46 -0.27
N PHE A 506 -37.65 -19.76 -1.13
CA PHE A 506 -37.84 -20.10 -2.52
C PHE A 506 -36.89 -19.28 -3.37
N PHE A 507 -36.09 -19.97 -4.17
CA PHE A 507 -35.08 -19.36 -5.02
C PHE A 507 -35.44 -19.60 -6.49
N LYS A 508 -35.58 -18.52 -7.23
CA LYS A 508 -35.68 -18.57 -8.69
C LYS A 508 -34.49 -17.83 -9.27
N SER A 509 -33.74 -18.56 -10.10
CA SER A 509 -32.66 -18.00 -10.90
C SER A 509 -32.96 -18.22 -12.37
N LYS A 510 -32.69 -17.21 -13.18
CA LYS A 510 -32.75 -17.31 -14.63
C LYS A 510 -31.34 -17.10 -15.16
N ILE A 511 -30.77 -18.14 -15.76
CA ILE A 511 -29.40 -18.15 -16.23
C ILE A 511 -29.42 -18.34 -17.74
N ASN A 512 -28.87 -17.38 -18.48
CA ASN A 512 -28.73 -17.47 -19.93
C ASN A 512 -27.34 -17.99 -20.28
N LEU A 513 -27.29 -19.16 -20.94
CA LEU A 513 -26.07 -19.81 -21.41
C LEU A 513 -26.14 -19.94 -22.93
N ASN A 514 -25.22 -19.29 -23.66
CA ASN A 514 -24.97 -19.57 -25.08
C ASN A 514 -26.20 -19.63 -26.00
N LYS A 515 -27.11 -18.65 -25.87
CA LYS A 515 -28.40 -18.55 -26.59
C LYS A 515 -29.52 -19.48 -26.12
N SER A 516 -29.31 -20.26 -25.06
CA SER A 516 -30.37 -20.96 -24.34
C SER A 516 -30.69 -20.25 -23.02
N THR A 517 -31.97 -20.11 -22.73
CA THR A 517 -32.45 -19.57 -21.45
C THR A 517 -32.84 -20.75 -20.57
N GLU A 518 -32.12 -20.98 -19.48
CA GLU A 518 -32.54 -21.95 -18.47
C GLU A 518 -33.12 -21.23 -17.25
N ASN A 519 -34.34 -21.63 -16.88
CA ASN A 519 -34.94 -21.24 -15.62
C ASN A 519 -34.60 -22.33 -14.59
N LEU A 520 -33.77 -21.99 -13.61
CA LEU A 520 -33.39 -22.88 -12.51
C LEU A 520 -34.09 -22.39 -11.25
N SER A 521 -35.05 -23.18 -10.76
CA SER A 521 -35.72 -22.94 -9.47
C SER A 521 -35.34 -24.01 -8.46
N THR A 522 -34.96 -23.60 -7.25
CA THR A 522 -34.73 -24.50 -6.12
C THR A 522 -35.42 -23.95 -4.87
N THR A 523 -35.86 -24.84 -3.99
CA THR A 523 -36.51 -24.49 -2.72
C THR A 523 -35.67 -25.08 -1.60
N ILE A 524 -35.35 -24.27 -0.59
CA ILE A 524 -34.66 -24.73 0.61
C ILE A 524 -35.60 -24.51 1.79
N ASP A 525 -36.01 -25.60 2.40
CA ASP A 525 -36.84 -25.59 3.62
C ASP A 525 -35.94 -25.51 4.85
N PHE A 526 -36.32 -24.71 5.85
CA PHE A 526 -35.56 -24.57 7.09
C PHE A 526 -36.44 -24.49 8.34
N CYS A 527 -35.92 -25.01 9.46
CA CYS A 527 -36.59 -25.00 10.76
C CYS A 527 -36.09 -23.84 11.63
N ILE A 528 -36.97 -22.93 12.05
CA ILE A 528 -36.61 -21.75 12.87
C ILE A 528 -36.07 -22.18 14.24
N THR A 529 -36.47 -23.36 14.74
CA THR A 529 -36.03 -23.88 16.05
C THR A 529 -34.58 -24.35 16.06
N ASP A 530 -34.10 -24.97 14.97
CA ASP A 530 -32.68 -25.32 14.81
C ASP A 530 -31.82 -24.06 14.58
N MET A 531 -32.38 -23.06 13.90
CA MET A 531 -31.81 -21.72 13.75
C MET A 531 -31.60 -21.02 15.10
N MET A 532 -32.61 -21.03 15.97
CA MET A 532 -32.52 -20.42 17.31
C MET A 532 -31.49 -21.14 18.20
N ARG A 533 -31.24 -22.44 17.99
CA ARG A 533 -30.19 -23.19 18.68
C ARG A 533 -28.77 -22.82 18.22
N ILE A 534 -28.60 -22.53 16.93
CA ILE A 534 -27.33 -22.06 16.35
C ILE A 534 -27.06 -20.61 16.77
N ILE A 535 -28.09 -19.77 16.78
CA ILE A 535 -28.07 -18.37 17.23
C ILE A 535 -27.73 -18.24 18.72
N ASN A 536 -28.24 -19.14 19.57
CA ASN A 536 -28.01 -19.10 21.02
C ASN A 536 -26.75 -19.85 21.47
N ASN A 537 -25.87 -20.26 20.55
CA ASN A 537 -24.59 -20.87 20.93
C ASN A 537 -23.61 -19.76 21.36
N PRO A 538 -23.17 -19.72 22.63
CA PRO A 538 -22.43 -18.59 23.21
C PRO A 538 -21.06 -18.32 22.57
N LYS A 539 -20.58 -19.20 21.68
CA LYS A 539 -19.38 -18.95 20.86
C LYS A 539 -19.59 -17.95 19.71
N PHE A 540 -20.83 -17.60 19.38
CA PHE A 540 -21.18 -16.79 18.20
C PHE A 540 -21.99 -15.53 18.52
N VAL A 541 -22.13 -15.17 19.79
CA VAL A 541 -22.94 -14.01 20.23
C VAL A 541 -22.06 -12.77 20.37
N THR A 542 -21.68 -12.15 19.25
CA THR A 542 -21.44 -10.69 19.12
C THR A 542 -21.44 -10.30 17.65
N GLY A 543 -22.32 -9.36 17.25
CA GLY A 543 -22.32 -8.71 15.93
C GLY A 543 -23.28 -9.34 14.93
N ASP A 544 -24.50 -8.79 14.88
CA ASP A 544 -25.56 -9.00 13.90
C ASP A 544 -25.94 -10.46 13.52
N THR A 545 -26.82 -11.02 14.34
CA THR A 545 -27.46 -12.34 14.19
C THR A 545 -28.11 -12.59 12.84
N PHE A 546 -28.50 -11.55 12.09
CA PHE A 546 -29.17 -11.69 10.79
C PHE A 546 -28.19 -11.83 9.62
N GLY A 547 -27.04 -11.14 9.66
CA GLY A 547 -25.98 -11.28 8.65
C GLY A 547 -25.39 -12.70 8.59
N ASN A 548 -25.24 -13.34 9.75
CA ASN A 548 -24.76 -14.72 9.86
C ASN A 548 -25.75 -15.75 9.29
N LEU A 549 -27.05 -15.48 9.40
CA LEU A 549 -28.09 -16.32 8.80
C LEU A 549 -28.02 -16.28 7.27
N ILE A 550 -27.86 -15.08 6.71
CA ILE A 550 -27.83 -14.86 5.27
C ILE A 550 -26.57 -15.43 4.63
N TYR A 551 -25.41 -15.32 5.29
CA TYR A 551 -24.17 -15.96 4.84
C TYR A 551 -24.33 -17.48 4.71
N ASN A 552 -24.94 -18.12 5.71
CA ASN A 552 -25.14 -19.57 5.70
C ASN A 552 -26.16 -20.02 4.64
N ILE A 553 -27.26 -19.28 4.47
CA ILE A 553 -28.25 -19.53 3.41
C ILE A 553 -27.59 -19.40 2.03
N TRP A 554 -26.84 -18.31 1.79
CA TRP A 554 -26.11 -18.10 0.53
C TRP A 554 -25.12 -19.22 0.23
N ARG A 555 -24.34 -19.64 1.23
CA ARG A 555 -23.35 -20.72 1.07
C ARG A 555 -24.01 -22.05 0.70
N MET A 556 -25.12 -22.40 1.33
CA MET A 556 -25.85 -23.64 1.02
C MET A 556 -26.46 -23.59 -0.38
N MET A 557 -27.01 -22.43 -0.77
CA MET A 557 -27.57 -22.23 -2.11
C MET A 557 -26.52 -22.28 -3.21
N SER A 558 -25.40 -21.57 -3.01
CA SER A 558 -24.35 -21.45 -4.02
C SER A 558 -23.74 -22.80 -4.32
N GLN A 559 -23.51 -23.62 -3.30
CA GLN A 559 -23.04 -25.01 -3.45
C GLN A 559 -24.03 -25.89 -4.23
N GLU A 560 -25.34 -25.78 -3.97
CA GLU A 560 -26.35 -26.58 -4.68
C GLU A 560 -26.49 -26.16 -6.16
N ILE A 561 -26.45 -24.86 -6.45
CA ILE A 561 -26.53 -24.35 -7.83
C ILE A 561 -25.25 -24.70 -8.60
N ASP A 562 -24.08 -24.50 -7.97
CA ASP A 562 -22.79 -24.88 -8.56
C ASP A 562 -22.74 -26.37 -8.87
N SER A 563 -23.23 -27.21 -7.95
CA SER A 563 -23.33 -28.67 -8.14
C SER A 563 -24.21 -29.04 -9.34
N ARG A 564 -25.40 -28.45 -9.47
CA ARG A 564 -26.33 -28.76 -10.58
C ARG A 564 -25.82 -28.27 -11.93
N ILE A 565 -25.20 -27.09 -11.97
CA ILE A 565 -24.58 -26.56 -13.19
C ILE A 565 -23.38 -27.44 -13.57
N GLY A 566 -22.52 -27.78 -12.60
CA GLY A 566 -21.39 -28.67 -12.80
C GLY A 566 -21.79 -30.05 -13.34
N GLN A 567 -22.86 -30.65 -12.82
CA GLN A 567 -23.42 -31.91 -13.33
C GLN A 567 -23.91 -31.79 -14.78
N LYS A 568 -24.62 -30.71 -15.14
CA LYS A 568 -25.09 -30.48 -16.51
C LYS A 568 -23.96 -30.24 -17.50
N LEU A 569 -22.89 -29.57 -17.06
CA LEU A 569 -21.72 -29.26 -17.89
C LEU A 569 -20.70 -30.41 -17.93
N GLY A 570 -20.97 -31.54 -17.24
CA GLY A 570 -20.06 -32.70 -17.22
C GLY A 570 -18.79 -32.51 -16.39
N ILE A 571 -18.77 -31.51 -15.50
CA ILE A 571 -17.61 -31.08 -14.69
C ILE A 571 -17.94 -31.05 -13.19
N ALA A 572 -18.83 -31.96 -12.75
CA ALA A 572 -19.20 -32.11 -11.34
C ALA A 572 -17.93 -32.31 -10.48
N ASN A 573 -17.78 -31.52 -9.41
CA ASN A 573 -16.65 -31.42 -8.47
C ASN A 573 -15.55 -30.39 -8.81
N GLN A 574 -15.58 -29.71 -9.96
CA GLN A 574 -14.64 -28.62 -10.27
C GLN A 574 -15.31 -27.26 -10.44
N PHE A 575 -16.64 -27.22 -10.45
CA PHE A 575 -17.42 -26.00 -10.63
C PHE A 575 -17.77 -25.39 -9.27
N ALA A 576 -17.22 -24.23 -8.95
CA ALA A 576 -17.43 -23.49 -7.69
C ALA A 576 -17.63 -21.99 -7.97
N PHE A 577 -18.56 -21.67 -8.86
CA PHE A 577 -18.79 -20.32 -9.40
C PHE A 577 -19.45 -19.37 -8.39
N LEU A 578 -20.54 -19.77 -7.75
CA LEU A 578 -21.27 -18.94 -6.77
C LEU A 578 -20.71 -19.07 -5.36
N SER A 579 -20.11 -20.21 -5.03
CA SER A 579 -19.58 -20.51 -3.70
C SER A 579 -18.34 -19.70 -3.33
N GLY A 580 -17.65 -19.12 -4.31
CA GLY A 580 -16.55 -18.17 -4.13
C GLY A 580 -16.96 -16.70 -3.97
N ILE A 581 -18.24 -16.36 -4.08
CA ILE A 581 -18.73 -14.98 -4.03
C ILE A 581 -19.22 -14.63 -2.61
N THR A 582 -18.76 -13.51 -2.05
CA THR A 582 -19.24 -13.02 -0.75
C THR A 582 -20.70 -12.53 -0.85
N PRO A 583 -21.58 -12.85 0.13
CA PRO A 583 -23.01 -12.56 0.01
C PRO A 583 -23.34 -11.07 -0.08
N TYR A 584 -22.48 -10.19 0.44
CA TYR A 584 -22.79 -8.77 0.63
C TYR A 584 -22.91 -7.97 -0.68
N SER A 585 -22.12 -8.32 -1.70
CA SER A 585 -22.08 -7.61 -2.99
C SER A 585 -23.32 -7.88 -3.84
N ILE A 586 -23.79 -9.14 -3.89
CA ILE A 586 -24.95 -9.54 -4.70
C ILE A 586 -26.28 -9.26 -3.97
N ILE A 587 -26.32 -9.48 -2.65
CA ILE A 587 -27.60 -9.52 -1.94
C ILE A 587 -28.12 -8.12 -1.61
N SER A 588 -27.25 -7.10 -1.46
CA SER A 588 -27.66 -5.73 -1.10
C SER A 588 -28.73 -5.10 -2.02
N HIS A 589 -28.77 -5.50 -3.29
CA HIS A 589 -29.73 -5.01 -4.30
C HIS A 589 -30.83 -6.03 -4.65
N ALA A 590 -30.86 -7.20 -4.01
CA ALA A 590 -31.89 -8.20 -4.24
C ALA A 590 -33.25 -7.70 -3.72
N ILE A 591 -34.31 -7.89 -4.53
CA ILE A 591 -35.69 -7.61 -4.12
C ILE A 591 -36.19 -8.83 -3.32
N VAL A 592 -36.64 -8.57 -2.09
CA VAL A 592 -37.21 -9.57 -1.18
C VAL A 592 -38.72 -9.40 -1.16
N ASP A 593 -39.44 -10.47 -1.47
CA ASP A 593 -40.90 -10.56 -1.27
C ASP A 593 -41.18 -11.17 0.11
N LEU A 594 -41.68 -10.37 1.04
CA LEU A 594 -42.12 -10.80 2.37
C LEU A 594 -43.62 -11.09 2.35
N ILE A 595 -44.01 -12.33 2.60
CA ILE A 595 -45.42 -12.71 2.68
C ILE A 595 -45.86 -12.70 4.14
N MET A 596 -46.66 -11.72 4.51
CA MET A 596 -47.18 -11.53 5.86
C MET A 596 -48.22 -12.63 6.21
N PRO A 597 -48.48 -12.91 7.50
CA PRO A 597 -49.43 -13.95 7.94
C PRO A 597 -50.86 -13.79 7.38
N ASN A 598 -51.26 -12.56 7.03
CA ASN A 598 -52.54 -12.23 6.41
C ASN A 598 -52.54 -12.37 4.87
N GLY A 599 -51.45 -12.85 4.27
CA GLY A 599 -51.28 -13.03 2.82
C GLY A 599 -50.82 -11.77 2.07
N CYS A 600 -50.55 -10.66 2.75
CA CYS A 600 -50.03 -9.45 2.13
C CYS A 600 -48.56 -9.63 1.71
N ILE A 601 -48.20 -9.20 0.50
CA ILE A 601 -46.83 -9.28 -0.01
C ILE A 601 -46.20 -7.89 0.07
N VAL A 602 -45.15 -7.75 0.89
CA VAL A 602 -44.34 -6.55 0.98
C VAL A 602 -43.06 -6.76 0.18
N LYS A 603 -42.86 -5.95 -0.86
CA LYS A 603 -41.61 -5.95 -1.63
C LYS A 603 -40.67 -4.92 -1.02
N THR A 604 -39.47 -5.35 -0.66
CA THR A 604 -38.43 -4.45 -0.15
C THR A 604 -37.08 -4.77 -0.77
N SER A 605 -36.16 -3.81 -0.79
CA SER A 605 -34.76 -4.12 -1.09
C SER A 605 -34.13 -4.78 0.13
N PHE A 606 -33.20 -5.71 -0.07
CA PHE A 606 -32.52 -6.35 1.04
C PHE A 606 -31.84 -5.33 1.97
N LYS A 607 -31.23 -4.29 1.41
CA LYS A 607 -30.68 -3.16 2.18
C LYS A 607 -31.73 -2.51 3.09
N SER A 608 -32.93 -2.26 2.57
CA SER A 608 -34.06 -1.66 3.31
C SER A 608 -34.78 -2.63 4.26
N LEU A 609 -34.43 -3.91 4.26
CA LEU A 609 -34.90 -4.88 5.26
C LEU A 609 -33.95 -4.96 6.46
N VAL A 610 -32.66 -4.67 6.23
CA VAL A 610 -31.58 -4.69 7.23
C VAL A 610 -31.53 -3.36 8.00
N GLU A 611 -31.73 -2.24 7.31
CA GLU A 611 -32.00 -0.91 7.91
C GLU A 611 -33.38 -0.85 8.57
#